data_AF-A0A2D5ZGB8-F1
#
_entry.id   AF-A0A2D5ZGB8-F1
#
_cell.length_a   1.000
_cell.length_b   1.000
_cell.length_c   1.000
_cell.angle_alpha   90.00
_cell.angle_beta   90.00
_cell.angle_gamma   90.00
#
_symmetry.space_group_name_H-M   'P 1'
#
loop_
_entity.id
_entity.type
_entity.pdbx_description
1 polymer ?
#
loop_
_entity_poly.entity_id
_entity_poly.type
_entity_poly.pdbx_seq_one_letter_code
_entity_poly.pdbx_strand_id
1 'polypeptide(L)'
;MKFAEYFENLDAIENKWRELKNNDFSQKLRDELWGLCMKGKTLFWKMAEDDMRKGYGMVSTVPAYQRAIMLLEHEGRFEQAVEECRDAQKWKINTDWYEKRIEKLQKLIQKKAS
;
A
#
# COMPACT_ATOMS: atom_id res chain seq x y z
N MET A 1 10.55 -3.15 19.78
CA MET A 1 9.68 -2.58 18.73
C MET A 1 8.24 -2.61 19.23
N LYS A 2 7.50 -1.51 19.19
CA LYS A 2 6.12 -1.49 19.66
C LYS A 2 5.20 -1.86 18.49
N PHE A 3 4.82 -3.13 18.39
CA PHE A 3 3.77 -3.59 17.46
C PHE A 3 2.51 -2.72 17.51
N ALA A 4 2.22 -2.11 18.68
CA ALA A 4 1.17 -1.12 18.84
C ALA A 4 1.25 0.05 17.84
N GLU A 5 2.44 0.59 17.56
CA GLU A 5 2.57 1.72 16.62
C GLU A 5 2.19 1.32 15.19
N TYR A 6 2.48 0.07 14.79
CA TYR A 6 2.08 -0.44 13.49
C TYR A 6 0.56 -0.57 13.40
N PHE A 7 -0.09 -1.17 14.39
CA PHE A 7 -1.55 -1.32 14.39
C PHE A 7 -2.28 0.02 14.48
N GLU A 8 -1.82 0.95 15.33
CA GLU A 8 -2.34 2.32 15.39
C GLU A 8 -2.22 3.03 14.04
N ASN A 9 -1.11 2.82 13.31
CA ASN A 9 -0.93 3.37 11.98
C ASN A 9 -1.88 2.73 10.95
N LEU A 10 -2.12 1.41 11.02
CA LEU A 10 -3.10 0.75 10.16
C LEU A 10 -4.51 1.29 10.39
N ASP A 11 -4.91 1.49 11.65
CA ASP A 11 -6.20 2.09 11.99
C ASP A 11 -6.30 3.52 11.45
N ALA A 12 -5.23 4.31 11.56
CA ALA A 12 -5.18 5.65 10.99
C ALA A 12 -5.32 5.63 9.46
N ILE A 13 -4.67 4.69 8.76
CA ILE A 13 -4.82 4.50 7.30
C ILE A 13 -6.28 4.20 6.96
N GLU A 14 -6.92 3.25 7.64
CA GLU A 14 -8.30 2.86 7.35
C GLU A 14 -9.30 3.99 7.62
N ASN A 15 -9.12 4.72 8.71
CA ASN A 15 -9.95 5.88 9.03
C ASN A 15 -9.79 6.98 7.98
N LYS A 16 -8.55 7.29 7.57
CA LYS A 16 -8.28 8.29 6.54
C LYS A 16 -8.78 7.86 5.17
N TRP A 17 -8.71 6.57 4.84
CA TRP A 17 -9.29 6.01 3.62
C TRP A 17 -10.82 6.18 3.58
N ARG A 18 -11.51 5.91 4.70
CA ARG A 18 -12.95 6.14 4.81
C ARG A 18 -13.30 7.63 4.67
N GLU A 19 -12.50 8.50 5.28
CA GLU A 19 -12.67 9.95 5.15
C GLU A 19 -12.53 10.40 3.69
N LEU A 20 -11.51 9.92 2.96
CA LEU A 20 -11.33 10.21 1.54
C LEU A 20 -12.48 9.69 0.68
N LYS A 21 -13.08 8.54 1.01
CA LYS A 21 -14.22 7.97 0.28
C LYS A 21 -15.54 8.70 0.52
N ASN A 22 -15.71 9.30 1.70
CA ASN A 22 -16.98 9.90 2.12
C ASN A 22 -17.03 11.42 1.90
N ASN A 23 -15.87 12.05 1.68
CA ASN A 23 -15.76 13.48 1.41
C ASN A 23 -15.29 13.72 -0.02
N ASP A 24 -15.41 14.96 -0.48
CA ASP A 24 -14.79 15.37 -1.73
C ASP A 24 -13.27 15.17 -1.66
N PHE A 25 -12.70 14.65 -2.75
CA PHE A 25 -11.28 14.42 -2.87
C PHE A 25 -10.52 15.74 -2.67
N SER A 26 -9.63 15.79 -1.66
CA SER A 26 -8.73 16.92 -1.46
C SER A 26 -7.29 16.47 -1.47
N GLN A 27 -6.42 17.31 -2.05
CA GLN A 27 -4.98 17.05 -2.12
C GLN A 27 -4.39 16.84 -0.71
N LYS A 28 -4.88 17.58 0.30
CA LYS A 28 -4.47 17.44 1.69
C LYS A 28 -4.77 16.05 2.26
N LEU A 29 -6.02 15.57 2.11
CA LEU A 29 -6.41 14.24 2.60
C LEU A 29 -5.60 13.13 1.91
N ARG A 30 -5.35 13.31 0.62
CA ARG A 30 -4.51 12.43 -0.17
C ARG A 30 -3.07 12.39 0.37
N ASP A 31 -2.45 13.54 0.62
CA ASP A 31 -1.07 13.60 1.08
C ASP A 31 -0.91 13.05 2.49
N GLU A 32 -1.88 13.30 3.37
CA GLU A 32 -1.96 12.68 4.70
C GLU A 32 -2.06 11.15 4.60
N LEU A 33 -2.95 10.64 3.76
CA LEU A 33 -3.10 9.20 3.54
C LEU A 33 -1.84 8.57 2.96
N TRP A 34 -1.21 9.22 1.99
CA TRP A 34 0.06 8.77 1.40
C TRP A 34 1.16 8.70 2.46
N GLY A 35 1.29 9.74 3.29
CA GLY A 35 2.24 9.76 4.40
C GLY A 35 2.00 8.62 5.40
N LEU A 36 0.73 8.35 5.75
CA LEU A 36 0.37 7.22 6.60
C LEU A 36 0.75 5.87 5.98
N CYS A 37 0.50 5.69 4.68
CA CYS A 37 0.88 4.46 3.97
C CYS A 37 2.40 4.26 3.95
N MET A 38 3.18 5.31 3.66
CA MET A 38 4.64 5.23 3.67
C MET A 38 5.18 4.90 5.07
N LYS A 39 4.63 5.54 6.12
CA LYS A 39 4.94 5.20 7.52
C LYS A 39 4.64 3.73 7.81
N GLY A 40 3.47 3.23 7.40
CA GLY A 40 3.05 1.85 7.59
C GLY A 40 3.97 0.84 6.91
N LYS A 41 4.41 1.12 5.68
CA LYS A 41 5.42 0.33 4.97
C LYS A 41 6.72 0.25 5.77
N THR A 42 7.23 1.39 6.25
CA THR A 42 8.47 1.40 7.06
C THR A 42 8.33 0.64 8.37
N LEU A 43 7.20 0.81 9.07
CA LEU A 43 6.94 0.08 10.32
C LEU A 43 6.85 -1.43 10.08
N PHE A 44 6.18 -1.83 9.00
CA PHE A 44 6.13 -3.21 8.56
C PHE A 44 7.53 -3.79 8.32
N TRP A 45 8.39 -3.09 7.58
CA TRP A 45 9.74 -3.58 7.29
C TRP A 45 10.58 -3.79 8.53
N LYS A 46 10.53 -2.83 9.46
CA LYS A 46 11.25 -2.96 10.72
C LYS A 46 10.74 -4.16 11.54
N MET A 47 9.44 -4.47 11.46
CA MET A 47 8.86 -5.68 12.09
C MET A 47 9.30 -6.96 11.38
N ALA A 48 9.16 -7.00 10.05
CA ALA A 48 9.51 -8.16 9.25
C ALA A 48 10.99 -8.54 9.41
N GLU A 49 11.90 -7.57 9.46
CA GLU A 49 13.32 -7.83 9.71
C GLU A 49 13.58 -8.47 11.09
N ASP A 50 12.88 -8.03 12.13
CA ASP A 50 12.99 -8.59 13.48
C ASP A 50 12.41 -10.01 13.54
N ASP A 51 11.28 -10.23 12.90
CA ASP A 51 10.63 -11.55 12.79
C ASP A 51 11.48 -12.54 12.01
N MET A 52 12.07 -12.13 10.88
CA MET A 52 12.98 -12.95 10.08
C MET A 52 14.23 -13.35 10.88
N ARG A 53 14.82 -12.44 11.67
CA ARG A 53 15.97 -12.75 12.53
C ARG A 53 15.62 -13.78 13.62
N LYS A 54 14.36 -13.83 14.04
CA LYS A 54 13.86 -14.78 15.05
C LYS A 54 13.36 -16.09 14.43
N GLY A 55 13.40 -16.22 13.10
CA GLY A 55 12.92 -17.40 12.37
C GLY A 55 11.40 -17.47 12.23
N TYR A 56 10.67 -16.38 12.48
CA TYR A 56 9.24 -16.31 12.22
C TYR A 56 8.96 -16.08 10.74
N GLY A 57 7.86 -16.64 10.25
CA GLY A 57 7.41 -16.44 8.86
C GLY A 57 6.91 -15.01 8.63
N MET A 58 7.16 -14.46 7.45
CA MET A 58 6.59 -13.17 7.05
C MET A 58 5.07 -13.25 6.93
N VAL A 59 4.39 -12.19 7.36
CA VAL A 59 2.96 -12.03 7.06
C VAL A 59 2.74 -11.95 5.56
N SER A 60 1.66 -12.57 5.11
CA SER A 60 1.33 -12.62 3.69
C SER A 60 0.83 -11.28 3.17
N THR A 61 0.29 -10.38 4.00
CA THR A 61 -0.33 -9.13 3.52
C THR A 61 0.13 -7.92 4.31
N VAL A 62 0.27 -6.80 3.60
CA VAL A 62 0.65 -5.51 4.18
C VAL A 62 -0.36 -4.46 3.74
N PRO A 63 -1.36 -4.13 4.58
CA PRO A 63 -2.46 -3.24 4.20
C PRO A 63 -1.98 -1.85 3.73
N ALA A 64 -0.86 -1.36 4.26
CA ALA A 64 -0.26 -0.09 3.85
C ALA A 64 0.12 -0.07 2.35
N TYR A 65 0.65 -1.17 1.82
CA TYR A 65 0.93 -1.29 0.37
C TYR A 65 -0.38 -1.26 -0.43
N GLN A 66 -1.37 -2.05 -0.03
CA GLN A 66 -2.65 -2.11 -0.75
C GLN A 66 -3.33 -0.74 -0.80
N ARG A 67 -3.33 0.01 0.29
CA ARG A 67 -3.93 1.35 0.36
C ARG A 67 -3.16 2.38 -0.46
N ALA A 68 -1.83 2.33 -0.44
CA ALA A 68 -1.01 3.16 -1.33
C ALA A 68 -1.33 2.92 -2.81
N ILE A 69 -1.40 1.66 -3.23
CA ILE A 69 -1.72 1.26 -4.61
C ILE A 69 -3.13 1.72 -4.99
N MET A 70 -4.11 1.49 -4.12
CA MET A 70 -5.49 1.93 -4.35
C MET A 70 -5.63 3.45 -4.43
N LEU A 71 -4.85 4.20 -3.65
CA LEU A 71 -4.82 5.66 -3.75
C LEU A 71 -4.27 6.11 -5.10
N LEU A 72 -3.14 5.55 -5.55
CA LEU A 72 -2.55 5.87 -6.85
C LEU A 72 -3.48 5.49 -8.01
N GLU A 73 -4.21 4.38 -7.90
CA GLU A 73 -5.27 4.01 -8.84
C GLU A 73 -6.38 5.05 -8.90
N HIS A 74 -6.84 5.53 -7.74
CA HIS A 74 -7.88 6.55 -7.65
C HIS A 74 -7.47 7.86 -8.32
N GLU A 75 -6.18 8.22 -8.24
CA GLU A 75 -5.61 9.39 -8.89
C GLU A 75 -5.27 9.19 -10.38
N GLY A 76 -5.48 7.99 -10.93
CA GLY A 76 -5.10 7.68 -12.31
C GLY A 76 -3.59 7.63 -12.54
N ARG A 77 -2.78 7.51 -11.48
CA ARG A 77 -1.31 7.40 -11.50
C ARG A 77 -0.89 5.93 -11.61
N PHE A 78 -1.32 5.28 -12.68
CA PHE A 78 -1.25 3.82 -12.84
C PHE A 78 0.18 3.29 -12.91
N GLU A 79 1.11 4.03 -13.50
CA GLU A 79 2.53 3.66 -13.58
C GLU A 79 3.14 3.52 -12.19
N GLN A 80 2.87 4.48 -11.31
CA GLN A 80 3.36 4.44 -9.91
C GLN A 80 2.67 3.34 -9.12
N ALA A 81 1.38 3.09 -9.36
CA ALA A 81 0.68 1.96 -8.74
C ALA A 81 1.34 0.62 -9.12
N VAL A 82 1.83 0.47 -10.35
CA VAL A 82 2.59 -0.72 -10.79
C VAL A 82 3.94 -0.81 -10.07
N GLU A 83 4.65 0.30 -9.91
CA GLU A 83 5.92 0.33 -9.16
C GLU A 83 5.72 -0.13 -7.71
N GLU A 84 4.66 0.33 -7.05
CA GLU A 84 4.29 -0.09 -5.69
C GLU A 84 3.93 -1.58 -5.61
N CYS A 85 3.19 -2.12 -6.59
CA CYS A 85 2.94 -3.56 -6.67
C CYS A 85 4.24 -4.37 -6.79
N ARG A 86 5.15 -3.94 -7.66
CA ARG A 86 6.45 -4.60 -7.87
C ARG A 86 7.33 -4.52 -6.64
N ASP A 87 7.30 -3.39 -5.94
CA ASP A 87 8.01 -3.23 -4.67
C ASP A 87 7.49 -4.25 -3.65
N ALA A 88 6.17 -4.38 -3.47
CA ALA A 88 5.59 -5.37 -2.57
C ALA A 88 5.97 -6.83 -2.95
N GLN A 89 6.04 -7.14 -4.25
CA GLN A 89 6.43 -8.47 -4.75
C GLN A 89 7.87 -8.85 -4.45
N LYS A 90 8.82 -7.89 -4.44
CA LYS A 90 10.23 -8.17 -4.08
C LYS A 90 10.35 -8.84 -2.73
N TRP A 91 9.39 -8.57 -1.86
CA TRP A 91 9.35 -9.07 -0.52
C TRP A 91 8.43 -10.28 -0.33
N LYS A 92 7.97 -10.89 -1.43
CA LYS A 92 7.11 -12.09 -1.43
C LYS A 92 5.81 -11.92 -0.63
N ILE A 93 5.33 -10.69 -0.49
CA ILE A 93 4.03 -10.38 0.12
C ILE A 93 2.94 -10.74 -0.90
N ASN A 94 1.97 -11.58 -0.51
CA ASN A 94 0.75 -12.02 -1.25
C ASN A 94 0.76 -11.71 -2.76
N THR A 95 1.49 -12.54 -3.49
CA THR A 95 1.85 -12.33 -4.89
C THR A 95 0.64 -12.26 -5.81
N ASP A 96 -0.37 -13.10 -5.59
CA ASP A 96 -1.53 -13.22 -6.50
C ASP A 96 -2.32 -11.92 -6.64
N TRP A 97 -2.49 -11.16 -5.55
CA TRP A 97 -3.22 -9.89 -5.61
C TRP A 97 -2.43 -8.86 -6.41
N TYR A 98 -1.12 -8.76 -6.18
CA TYR A 98 -0.26 -7.80 -6.87
C TYR A 98 -0.08 -8.14 -8.34
N GLU A 99 0.04 -9.43 -8.70
CA GLU A 99 0.13 -9.89 -10.09
C GLU A 99 -1.11 -9.49 -10.90
N LYS A 100 -2.29 -9.89 -10.40
CA LYS A 100 -3.57 -9.53 -11.03
C LYS A 100 -3.75 -8.02 -11.11
N ARG A 101 -3.27 -7.27 -10.11
CA ARG A 101 -3.36 -5.82 -10.11
C ARG A 101 -2.44 -5.19 -11.14
N ILE A 102 -1.20 -5.65 -11.28
CA ILE A 102 -0.27 -5.20 -12.32
C ILE A 102 -0.88 -5.39 -13.70
N GLU A 103 -1.44 -6.57 -14.00
CA GLU A 103 -2.08 -6.84 -15.28
C GLU A 103 -3.23 -5.85 -15.57
N LYS A 104 -4.08 -5.60 -14.57
CA LYS A 104 -5.18 -4.62 -14.67
C LYS A 104 -4.63 -3.22 -14.96
N LEU A 105 -3.60 -2.78 -14.23
CA LEU A 105 -3.03 -1.45 -14.37
C LEU A 105 -2.36 -1.25 -15.72
N GLN A 106 -1.63 -2.25 -16.22
CA GLN A 106 -1.02 -2.20 -17.55
C GLN A 106 -2.06 -2.05 -18.66
N LYS A 107 -3.20 -2.73 -18.56
CA LYS A 107 -4.32 -2.52 -19.51
C LYS A 107 -4.88 -1.10 -19.46
N LEU A 108 -4.95 -0.49 -18.28
CA LEU A 108 -5.40 0.90 -18.12
C LEU A 108 -4.41 1.91 -18.73
N ILE A 109 -3.11 1.68 -18.53
CA ILE A 109 -2.04 2.50 -19.13
C ILE A 109 -2.12 2.44 -20.66
N GLN A 110 -2.24 1.24 -21.25
CA GLN A 110 -2.35 1.07 -22.69
C GLN A 110 -3.58 1.79 -23.28
N LYS A 111 -4.73 1.68 -22.61
CA LYS A 111 -5.97 2.38 -23.01
C LYS A 111 -5.85 3.90 -22.96
N LYS A 112 -5.07 4.45 -22.03
CA LYS A 112 -4.87 5.90 -21.90
C LYS A 112 -3.91 6.47 -22.96
N ALA A 113 -3.09 5.62 -23.56
CA ALA A 113 -2.12 5.98 -24.59
C ALA A 113 -2.64 5.80 -26.04
N SER A 114 -3.85 5.22 -26.20
CA SER A 114 -4.53 5.04 -27.49
C SER A 114 -5.53 6.17 -27.75
#